data_AF-A0A2Z5AIB1-F1
#
_entry.id   AF-A0A2Z5AIB1-F1
#
_cell.length_a   1.000
_cell.length_b   1.000
_cell.length_c   1.000
_cell.angle_alpha   90.00
_cell.angle_beta   90.00
_cell.angle_gamma   90.00
#
_symmetry.space_group_name_H-M   'P 1'
#
loop_
_entity.id
_entity.type
_entity.pdbx_description
1 polymer ?
#
loop_
_entity_poly.entity_id
_entity_poly.type
_entity_poly.pdbx_seq_one_letter_code
_entity_poly.pdbx_strand_id
1 'polypeptide(L)'
;GAGERSGALVQAFLDCVRMIEARSKIGSLVVSTTLYPCFIWALMAYLLHVVATRMVPAMTRASNPDSWSGAPRVLYLLATFVQEWGTLTLITLVALLIVILATLPYFTGPLRVKLEDLPPWSIYKALHGSTFLLNISVMLKANINQVEALESLLQGAKPWLRERLLAAIYGVRMGKNFGEALRLAGHDFPDKTAVQFLCVLATRKGFSEAIHRFSIRWLEQSLKIVGGYSKSVLTLSAIAMGSLMILVLLGTYGMQEAVTSNIHR
;
A
#
# COMPACT_ATOMS: atom_id res chain seq x y z
N GLY A 1 -4.16 -47.76 -5.37
CA GLY A 1 -2.97 -47.79 -4.49
C GLY A 1 -1.95 -46.72 -4.83
N ALA A 2 -1.27 -46.81 -5.98
CA ALA A 2 -0.19 -45.87 -6.36
C ALA A 2 -0.68 -44.60 -7.11
N GLY A 3 -1.76 -44.69 -7.89
CA GLY A 3 -2.30 -43.56 -8.67
C GLY A 3 -2.90 -42.43 -7.82
N GLU A 4 -3.58 -42.74 -6.71
CA GLU A 4 -4.15 -41.72 -5.81
C GLU A 4 -3.08 -40.95 -5.05
N ARG A 5 -1.97 -41.60 -4.67
CA ARG A 5 -0.82 -40.94 -4.04
C ARG A 5 -0.07 -40.04 -5.03
N SER A 6 0.13 -40.49 -6.28
CA SER A 6 0.69 -39.63 -7.34
C SER A 6 -0.22 -38.45 -7.67
N GLY A 7 -1.54 -38.65 -7.75
CA GLY A 7 -2.50 -37.57 -7.98
C GLY A 7 -2.50 -36.53 -6.86
N ALA A 8 -2.45 -36.96 -5.60
CA ALA A 8 -2.36 -36.06 -4.44
C ALA A 8 -1.02 -35.32 -4.40
N LEU A 9 0.08 -35.96 -4.80
CA LEU A 9 1.40 -35.33 -4.86
C LEU A 9 1.46 -34.26 -5.95
N VAL A 10 0.95 -34.57 -7.15
CA VAL A 10 0.87 -33.62 -8.27
C VAL A 10 -0.02 -32.44 -7.89
N GLN A 11 -1.16 -32.68 -7.24
CA GLN A 11 -2.04 -31.62 -6.78
C GLN A 11 -1.35 -30.72 -5.73
N ALA A 12 -0.61 -31.31 -4.78
CA ALA A 12 0.14 -30.56 -3.78
C ALA A 12 1.26 -29.71 -4.41
N PHE A 13 1.96 -30.24 -5.42
CA PHE A 13 2.95 -29.48 -6.19
C PHE A 13 2.30 -28.32 -6.95
N LEU A 14 1.16 -28.55 -7.61
CA LEU A 14 0.41 -27.50 -8.31
C LEU A 14 -0.09 -26.41 -7.37
N ASP A 15 -0.54 -26.77 -6.16
CA ASP A 15 -0.96 -25.81 -5.14
C ASP A 15 0.24 -25.01 -4.60
N CYS A 16 1.41 -25.64 -4.47
CA CYS A 16 2.66 -24.99 -4.08
C CYS A 16 3.15 -24.01 -5.16
N VAL A 17 3.11 -24.41 -6.44
CA VAL A 17 3.42 -23.54 -7.59
C VAL A 17 2.47 -22.35 -7.62
N ARG A 18 1.16 -22.56 -7.45
CA ARG A 18 0.18 -21.46 -7.37
C ARG A 18 0.46 -20.50 -6.20
N MET A 19 0.90 -21.02 -5.05
CA MET A 19 1.31 -20.19 -3.92
C MET A 19 2.59 -19.38 -4.20
N ILE A 20 3.59 -19.99 -4.85
CA ILE A 20 4.83 -19.31 -5.25
C ILE A 20 4.53 -18.23 -6.30
N GLU A 21 3.69 -18.53 -7.29
CA GLU A 21 3.22 -17.56 -8.28
C GLU A 21 2.43 -16.43 -7.63
N ALA A 22 1.57 -16.72 -6.65
CA ALA A 22 0.85 -15.70 -5.91
C ALA A 22 1.80 -14.79 -5.12
N ARG A 23 2.82 -15.35 -4.44
CA ARG A 23 3.88 -14.56 -3.78
C ARG A 23 4.70 -13.74 -4.76
N SER A 24 5.08 -14.32 -5.90
CA SER A 24 5.81 -13.63 -6.97
C SER A 24 4.98 -12.50 -7.56
N LYS A 25 3.68 -12.72 -7.79
CA LYS A 25 2.73 -11.67 -8.18
C LYS A 25 2.64 -10.58 -7.13
N ILE A 26 2.53 -10.90 -5.84
CA ILE A 26 2.54 -9.87 -4.77
C ILE A 26 3.82 -9.04 -4.85
N GLY A 27 4.99 -9.68 -4.94
CA GLY A 27 6.28 -8.98 -5.01
C GLY A 27 6.40 -8.10 -6.26
N SER A 28 6.09 -8.65 -7.43
CA SER A 28 6.09 -7.94 -8.72
C SER A 28 5.08 -6.78 -8.74
N LEU A 29 3.89 -6.99 -8.18
CA LEU A 29 2.87 -5.95 -8.06
C LEU A 29 3.37 -4.84 -7.13
N VAL A 30 3.97 -5.15 -5.99
CA VAL A 30 4.50 -4.15 -5.04
C VAL A 30 5.64 -3.35 -5.67
N VAL A 31 6.58 -4.02 -6.35
CA VAL A 31 7.72 -3.35 -7.02
C VAL A 31 7.22 -2.45 -8.14
N SER A 32 6.38 -2.96 -9.05
CA SER A 32 5.83 -2.17 -10.15
C SER A 32 4.93 -1.03 -9.64
N THR A 33 4.13 -1.27 -8.59
CA THR A 33 3.25 -0.27 -7.97
C THR A 33 4.02 0.91 -7.37
N THR A 34 5.25 0.67 -6.89
CA THR A 34 6.04 1.69 -6.19
C THR A 34 6.98 2.44 -7.14
N LEU A 35 7.60 1.74 -8.09
CA LEU A 35 8.66 2.31 -8.91
C LEU A 35 8.17 3.43 -9.84
N TYR A 36 7.03 3.23 -10.52
CA TYR A 36 6.52 4.20 -11.49
C TYR A 36 6.07 5.53 -10.86
N PRO A 37 5.27 5.54 -9.77
CA PRO A 37 4.98 6.78 -9.07
C PRO A 37 6.25 7.47 -8.57
N CYS A 38 7.18 6.75 -7.93
CA CYS A 38 8.43 7.35 -7.45
C CYS A 38 9.21 8.06 -8.56
N PHE A 39 9.28 7.47 -9.76
CA PHE A 39 9.91 8.12 -10.91
C PHE A 39 9.20 9.41 -11.32
N ILE A 40 7.87 9.42 -11.41
CA ILE A 40 7.08 10.61 -11.75
C ILE A 40 7.27 11.71 -10.69
N TRP A 41 7.21 11.35 -9.40
CA TRP A 41 7.41 12.29 -8.31
C TRP A 41 8.83 12.88 -8.29
N ALA A 42 9.85 12.06 -8.59
CA ALA A 42 11.22 12.54 -8.73
C ALA A 42 11.38 13.51 -9.91
N LEU A 43 10.78 13.19 -11.07
CA LEU A 43 10.77 14.06 -12.23
C LEU A 43 10.03 15.37 -11.95
N MET A 44 8.91 15.31 -11.24
CA MET A 44 8.12 16.48 -10.82
C MET A 44 8.91 17.38 -9.86
N ALA A 45 9.60 16.79 -8.87
CA ALA A 45 10.48 17.53 -7.97
C ALA A 45 11.66 18.19 -8.71
N TYR A 46 12.27 17.47 -9.66
CA TYR A 46 13.33 18.01 -10.51
C TYR A 46 12.83 19.18 -11.37
N LEU A 47 11.66 19.04 -12.01
CA LEU A 47 11.06 20.11 -12.82
C LEU A 47 10.77 21.35 -11.96
N LEU A 48 10.18 21.18 -10.78
CA LEU A 48 9.96 22.28 -9.84
C LEU A 48 11.27 22.96 -9.43
N HIS A 49 12.33 22.19 -9.20
CA HIS A 49 13.64 22.74 -8.89
C HIS A 49 14.22 23.57 -10.04
N VAL A 50 14.08 23.12 -11.30
CA VAL A 50 14.50 23.89 -12.48
C VAL A 50 13.66 25.15 -12.64
N VAL A 51 12.34 25.07 -12.46
CA VAL A 51 11.44 26.24 -12.50
C VAL A 51 11.87 27.27 -11.46
N ALA A 52 12.15 26.81 -10.25
CA ALA A 52 12.55 27.65 -9.14
C ALA A 52 13.91 28.31 -9.35
N THR A 53 14.92 27.59 -9.84
CA THR A 53 16.31 28.09 -9.91
C THR A 53 16.68 28.77 -11.23
N ARG A 54 16.01 28.41 -12.33
CA ARG A 54 16.34 28.89 -13.67
C ARG A 54 15.25 29.74 -14.27
N MET A 55 14.02 29.22 -14.28
CA MET A 55 12.92 29.86 -14.98
C MET A 55 12.49 31.14 -14.27
N VAL A 56 11.99 31.06 -13.02
CA VAL A 56 11.47 32.20 -12.28
C VAL A 56 12.49 33.36 -12.17
N PRO A 57 13.77 33.12 -11.82
CA PRO A 57 14.76 34.20 -11.81
C PRO A 57 15.01 34.85 -13.17
N ALA A 58 14.86 34.12 -14.28
CA ALA A 58 14.92 34.71 -15.62
C ALA A 58 13.67 35.58 -15.89
N MET A 59 12.50 35.15 -15.41
CA MET A 59 11.26 35.92 -15.52
C MET A 59 11.34 37.24 -14.72
N THR A 60 11.83 37.18 -13.47
CA THR A 60 11.91 38.36 -12.58
C THR A 60 12.91 39.41 -13.08
N ARG A 61 13.92 39.00 -13.86
CA ARG A 61 14.87 39.93 -14.51
C ARG A 61 14.22 40.67 -15.69
N ALA A 62 13.26 40.06 -16.37
CA ALA A 62 12.60 40.64 -17.53
C ALA A 62 11.41 41.54 -17.17
N SER A 63 10.71 41.24 -16.07
CA SER A 63 9.51 41.97 -15.64
C SER A 63 9.34 41.91 -14.11
N ASN A 64 8.77 42.96 -13.52
CA ASN A 64 8.56 43.03 -12.07
C ASN A 64 7.52 41.98 -11.60
N PRO A 65 7.86 41.08 -10.66
CA PRO A 65 6.98 40.01 -10.17
C PRO A 65 5.62 40.49 -9.63
N ASP A 66 5.54 41.73 -9.13
CA ASP A 66 4.31 42.28 -8.54
C ASP A 66 3.24 42.62 -9.58
N SER A 67 3.63 42.75 -10.85
CA SER A 67 2.70 43.00 -11.96
C SER A 67 2.08 41.71 -12.54
N TRP A 68 2.49 40.54 -12.06
CA TRP A 68 2.02 39.27 -12.63
C TRP A 68 0.69 38.82 -12.01
N SER A 69 -0.27 38.47 -12.86
CA SER A 69 -1.54 37.85 -12.47
C SER A 69 -1.73 36.47 -13.13
N GLY A 70 -2.42 35.54 -12.45
CA GLY A 70 -2.72 34.22 -13.00
C GLY A 70 -1.56 33.21 -12.90
N ALA A 71 -1.31 32.46 -13.98
CA ALA A 71 -0.33 31.36 -14.00
C ALA A 71 1.11 31.77 -13.62
N PRO A 72 1.68 32.90 -14.12
CA PRO A 72 3.03 33.33 -13.72
C PRO A 72 3.15 33.65 -12.23
N ARG A 73 2.09 34.17 -11.60
CA ARG A 73 2.06 34.46 -10.16
C ARG A 73 2.06 33.18 -9.33
N VAL A 74 1.28 32.17 -9.73
CA VAL A 74 1.26 30.86 -9.07
C VAL A 74 2.62 30.17 -9.19
N LEU A 75 3.27 30.24 -10.35
CA LEU A 75 4.64 29.72 -10.52
C LEU A 75 5.64 30.43 -9.62
N TYR A 76 5.55 31.75 -9.49
CA TYR A 76 6.42 32.50 -8.59
C TYR A 76 6.25 32.08 -7.12
N LEU A 77 5.00 31.89 -6.66
CA LEU A 77 4.72 31.40 -5.30
C LEU A 77 5.25 29.98 -5.07
N LEU A 78 5.05 29.08 -6.03
CA LEU A 78 5.59 27.71 -5.95
C LEU A 78 7.12 27.72 -5.95
N ALA A 79 7.74 28.54 -6.78
CA ALA A 79 9.19 28.66 -6.88
C ALA A 79 9.82 29.22 -5.60
N THR A 80 9.26 30.29 -5.05
CA THR A 80 9.74 30.89 -3.79
C THR A 80 9.60 29.90 -2.63
N PHE A 81 8.47 29.19 -2.54
CA PHE A 81 8.29 28.09 -1.58
C PHE A 81 9.34 26.99 -1.75
N VAL A 82 9.62 26.56 -2.98
CA VAL A 82 10.63 25.53 -3.25
C VAL A 82 12.06 26.02 -2.94
N GLN A 83 12.38 27.30 -3.17
CA GLN A 83 13.69 27.86 -2.83
C GLN A 83 13.90 27.95 -1.32
N GLU A 84 12.91 28.43 -0.56
CA GLU A 84 13.05 28.66 0.88
C GLU A 84 12.82 27.39 1.70
N TRP A 85 11.80 26.59 1.34
CA TRP A 85 11.33 25.44 2.12
C TRP A 85 11.51 24.11 1.41
N GLY A 86 12.05 24.06 0.18
CA GLY A 86 12.15 22.83 -0.62
C GLY A 86 12.99 21.73 0.03
N THR A 87 14.12 22.07 0.64
CA THR A 87 14.98 21.09 1.33
C THR A 87 14.32 20.56 2.59
N LEU A 88 13.74 21.45 3.41
CA LEU A 88 13.03 21.06 4.62
C LEU A 88 11.82 20.18 4.31
N THR A 89 11.03 20.55 3.29
CA THR A 89 9.86 19.78 2.85
C THR A 89 10.24 18.41 2.29
N LEU A 90 11.36 18.30 1.58
CA LEU A 90 11.87 17.00 1.13
C LEU A 90 12.30 16.12 2.32
N ILE A 91 13.04 16.69 3.27
CA ILE A 91 13.48 15.96 4.48
C ILE A 91 12.25 15.50 5.30
N THR A 92 11.27 16.38 5.51
CA THR A 92 10.06 16.03 6.27
C THR A 92 9.23 14.98 5.56
N LEU A 93 9.11 15.04 4.23
CA LEU A 93 8.42 14.02 3.44
C LEU A 93 9.11 12.65 3.52
N VAL A 94 10.45 12.62 3.41
CA VAL A 94 11.23 11.37 3.54
C VAL A 94 11.14 10.81 4.96
N ALA A 95 11.26 11.66 5.98
CA ALA A 95 11.10 11.26 7.37
C ALA A 95 9.70 10.70 7.63
N LEU A 96 8.66 11.35 7.10
CA LEU A 96 7.27 10.87 7.19
C LEU A 96 7.11 9.51 6.52
N LEU A 97 7.69 9.30 5.34
CA LEU A 97 7.67 8.01 4.65
C LEU A 97 8.34 6.92 5.49
N ILE A 98 9.49 7.20 6.08
CA ILE A 98 10.21 6.27 6.96
C ILE A 98 9.36 5.93 8.19
N VAL A 99 8.74 6.92 8.82
CA VAL A 99 7.83 6.71 9.96
C VAL A 99 6.65 5.83 9.54
N ILE A 100 6.00 6.11 8.41
CA ILE A 100 4.91 5.27 7.89
C ILE A 100 5.39 3.83 7.70
N LEU A 101 6.50 3.61 7.00
CA LEU A 101 7.05 2.28 6.75
C LEU A 101 7.48 1.55 8.04
N ALA A 102 8.00 2.26 9.03
CA ALA A 102 8.35 1.70 10.34
C ALA A 102 7.11 1.37 11.17
N THR A 103 6.06 2.19 11.10
CA THR A 103 4.82 1.92 11.84
C THR A 103 4.07 0.70 11.30
N LEU A 104 4.25 0.33 10.03
CA LEU A 104 3.59 -0.85 9.45
C LEU A 104 3.87 -2.15 10.25
N PRO A 105 5.13 -2.60 10.43
CA PRO A 105 5.42 -3.85 11.14
C PRO A 105 5.56 -3.71 12.67
N TYR A 106 5.90 -2.52 13.19
CA TYR A 106 6.26 -2.35 14.60
C TYR A 106 5.16 -1.71 15.46
N PHE A 107 4.26 -0.91 14.89
CA PHE A 107 3.25 -0.20 15.67
C PHE A 107 2.11 -1.14 16.08
N THR A 108 1.89 -1.28 17.39
CA THR A 108 0.91 -2.17 18.02
C THR A 108 -0.08 -1.37 18.88
N GLY A 109 -1.14 -2.03 19.36
CA GLY A 109 -2.09 -1.46 20.33
C GLY A 109 -3.42 -0.93 19.76
N PRO A 110 -4.28 -0.36 20.61
CA PRO A 110 -5.67 -0.01 20.25
C PRO A 110 -5.77 1.15 19.25
N LEU A 111 -4.82 2.10 19.30
CA LEU A 111 -4.73 3.19 18.32
C LEU A 111 -4.44 2.66 16.91
N ARG A 112 -3.63 1.60 16.81
CA ARG A 112 -3.32 0.94 15.54
C ARG A 112 -4.58 0.39 14.89
N VAL A 113 -5.50 -0.22 15.65
CA VAL A 113 -6.74 -0.82 15.13
C VAL A 113 -7.61 0.22 14.40
N LYS A 114 -7.70 1.46 14.90
CA LYS A 114 -8.43 2.54 14.22
C LYS A 114 -7.74 3.01 12.93
N LEU A 115 -6.40 3.01 12.92
CA LEU A 115 -5.60 3.38 11.75
C LEU A 115 -5.64 2.30 10.65
N GLU A 116 -6.07 1.07 10.96
CA GLU A 116 -6.17 -0.03 9.98
C GLU A 116 -7.28 0.16 8.95
N ASP A 117 -8.20 1.09 9.15
CA ASP A 117 -9.24 1.40 8.16
C ASP A 117 -8.72 2.34 7.04
N LEU A 118 -7.52 2.93 7.21
CA LEU A 118 -6.93 3.89 6.26
C LEU A 118 -5.72 3.29 5.52
N PRO A 119 -5.56 3.57 4.20
CA PRO A 119 -4.32 3.28 3.49
C PRO A 119 -3.14 4.08 4.08
N PRO A 120 -1.91 3.53 4.12
CA PRO A 120 -1.45 2.22 3.64
C PRO A 120 -1.67 1.04 4.62
N TRP A 121 -2.11 1.32 5.85
CA TRP A 121 -2.23 0.31 6.91
C TRP A 121 -3.31 -0.74 6.64
N SER A 122 -4.42 -0.35 6.00
CA SER A 122 -5.48 -1.27 5.56
C SER A 122 -4.96 -2.29 4.54
N ILE A 123 -4.14 -1.84 3.60
CA ILE A 123 -3.50 -2.66 2.57
C ILE A 123 -2.54 -3.67 3.21
N TYR A 124 -1.72 -3.19 4.16
CA TYR A 124 -0.82 -4.05 4.92
C TYR A 124 -1.57 -5.15 5.68
N LYS A 125 -2.66 -4.80 6.37
CA LYS A 125 -3.54 -5.75 7.06
C LYS A 125 -4.14 -6.78 6.11
N ALA A 126 -4.66 -6.36 4.96
CA ALA A 126 -5.27 -7.24 3.98
C ALA A 126 -4.27 -8.26 3.39
N LEU A 127 -3.06 -7.82 3.05
CA LEU A 127 -2.00 -8.70 2.51
C LEU A 127 -1.51 -9.72 3.55
N HIS A 128 -1.21 -9.27 4.77
CA HIS A 128 -0.79 -10.15 5.85
C HIS A 128 -1.92 -11.08 6.31
N GLY A 129 -3.16 -10.59 6.33
CA GLY A 129 -4.35 -11.37 6.63
C GLY A 129 -4.60 -12.47 5.60
N SER A 130 -4.47 -12.17 4.31
CA SER A 130 -4.57 -13.17 3.23
C SER A 130 -3.52 -14.25 3.35
N THR A 131 -2.26 -13.85 3.60
CA THR A 131 -1.13 -14.78 3.77
C THR A 131 -1.34 -15.66 5.00
N PHE A 132 -1.82 -15.08 6.10
CA PHE A 132 -2.18 -15.82 7.31
C PHE A 132 -3.26 -16.87 7.04
N LEU A 133 -4.37 -16.49 6.39
CA LEU A 133 -5.46 -17.41 6.06
C LEU A 133 -4.99 -18.57 5.18
N LEU A 134 -4.13 -18.27 4.21
CA LEU A 134 -3.55 -19.28 3.33
C LEU A 134 -2.70 -20.28 4.12
N ASN A 135 -1.75 -19.78 4.91
CA ASN A 135 -0.86 -20.66 5.69
C ASN A 135 -1.65 -21.52 6.69
N ILE A 136 -2.61 -20.94 7.41
CA ILE A 136 -3.49 -21.70 8.31
C ILE A 136 -4.29 -22.75 7.52
N SER A 137 -4.86 -22.40 6.37
CA SER A 137 -5.65 -23.35 5.58
C SER A 137 -4.86 -24.57 5.12
N VAL A 138 -3.59 -24.38 4.76
CA VAL A 138 -2.68 -25.46 4.36
C VAL A 138 -2.34 -26.34 5.55
N MET A 139 -2.02 -25.75 6.70
CA MET A 139 -1.69 -26.50 7.93
C MET A 139 -2.87 -27.32 8.44
N LEU A 140 -4.07 -26.73 8.48
CA LEU A 140 -5.28 -27.44 8.89
C LEU A 140 -5.64 -28.57 7.91
N LYS A 141 -5.39 -28.40 6.61
CA LYS A 141 -5.59 -29.46 5.60
C LYS A 141 -4.62 -30.61 5.77
N ALA A 142 -3.41 -30.31 6.24
CA ALA A 142 -2.41 -31.29 6.67
C ALA A 142 -2.71 -31.92 8.05
N ASN A 143 -3.89 -31.64 8.63
CA ASN A 143 -4.35 -32.16 9.91
C ASN A 143 -3.49 -31.71 11.11
N ILE A 144 -2.79 -30.58 10.98
CA ILE A 144 -2.05 -29.93 12.07
C ILE A 144 -3.05 -29.26 13.01
N ASN A 145 -2.80 -29.35 14.33
CA ASN A 145 -3.64 -28.71 15.33
C ASN A 145 -3.67 -27.18 15.16
N GLN A 146 -4.82 -26.55 15.43
CA GLN A 146 -5.01 -25.08 15.32
C GLN A 146 -4.00 -24.29 16.16
N VAL A 147 -3.72 -24.77 17.38
CA VAL A 147 -2.75 -24.12 18.28
C VAL A 147 -1.34 -24.21 17.71
N GLU A 148 -0.92 -25.40 17.28
CA GLU A 148 0.40 -25.62 16.68
C GLU A 148 0.59 -24.81 15.38
N ALA A 149 -0.46 -24.72 14.56
CA ALA A 149 -0.45 -23.91 13.34
C ALA A 149 -0.23 -22.42 13.64
N LEU A 150 -0.92 -21.88 14.65
CA LEU A 150 -0.74 -20.50 15.09
C LEU A 150 0.64 -20.25 15.71
N GLU A 151 1.15 -21.20 16.49
CA GLU A 151 2.50 -21.14 17.08
C GLU A 151 3.60 -21.19 16.01
N SER A 152 3.41 -21.98 14.95
CA SER A 152 4.31 -22.00 13.80
C SER A 152 4.38 -20.64 13.12
N LEU A 153 3.24 -19.97 12.95
CA LEU A 153 3.18 -18.61 12.38
C LEU A 153 3.79 -17.55 13.31
N LEU A 154 3.78 -17.78 14.62
CA LEU A 154 4.32 -16.86 15.62
C LEU A 154 5.85 -16.75 15.55
N GLN A 155 6.56 -17.81 15.15
CA GLN A 155 8.02 -17.85 15.11
C GLN A 155 8.63 -16.82 14.15
N GLY A 156 7.95 -16.50 13.05
CA GLY A 156 8.37 -15.51 12.06
C GLY A 156 7.62 -14.18 12.12
N ALA A 157 6.74 -13.98 13.11
CA ALA A 157 5.83 -12.85 13.14
C ALA A 157 6.52 -11.55 13.62
N LYS A 158 6.35 -10.47 12.86
CA LYS A 158 6.67 -9.09 13.30
C LYS A 158 5.77 -8.66 14.46
N PRO A 159 6.15 -7.65 15.27
CA PRO A 159 5.39 -7.26 16.46
C PRO A 159 3.89 -7.03 16.22
N TRP A 160 3.52 -6.38 15.12
CA TRP A 160 2.12 -6.19 14.72
C TRP A 160 1.33 -7.51 14.56
N LEU A 161 1.91 -8.49 13.86
CA LEU A 161 1.27 -9.79 13.67
C LEU A 161 1.34 -10.64 14.94
N ARG A 162 2.43 -10.52 15.71
CA ARG A 162 2.66 -11.25 16.95
C ARG A 162 1.58 -10.96 17.99
N GLU A 163 1.22 -9.68 18.18
CA GLU A 163 0.12 -9.26 19.06
C GLU A 163 -1.19 -10.01 18.74
N ARG A 164 -1.55 -10.04 17.45
CA ARG A 164 -2.78 -10.67 16.95
C ARG A 164 -2.76 -12.19 17.10
N LEU A 165 -1.63 -12.82 16.79
CA LEU A 165 -1.47 -14.27 16.91
C LEU A 165 -1.52 -14.71 18.38
N LEU A 166 -0.89 -13.97 19.30
CA LEU A 166 -0.93 -14.29 20.73
C LEU A 166 -2.37 -14.23 21.28
N ALA A 167 -3.13 -13.19 20.91
CA ALA A 167 -4.52 -13.06 21.30
C ALA A 167 -5.39 -14.22 20.73
N ALA A 168 -5.14 -14.61 19.48
CA ALA A 168 -5.83 -15.74 18.86
C ALA A 168 -5.48 -17.08 19.54
N ILE A 169 -4.20 -17.34 19.82
CA ILE A 169 -3.73 -18.54 20.51
C ILE A 169 -4.38 -18.65 21.90
N TYR A 170 -4.44 -17.53 22.63
CA TYR A 170 -5.11 -17.49 23.93
C TYR A 170 -6.58 -17.92 23.82
N GLY A 171 -7.33 -17.38 22.85
CA GLY A 171 -8.72 -17.77 22.62
C GLY A 171 -8.89 -19.26 22.29
N VAL A 172 -8.06 -19.81 21.40
CA VAL A 172 -8.13 -21.23 21.02
C VAL A 172 -7.77 -22.14 22.20
N ARG A 173 -6.76 -21.79 23.00
CA ARG A 173 -6.38 -22.55 24.21
C ARG A 173 -7.48 -22.58 25.27
N MET A 174 -8.35 -21.57 25.30
CA MET A 174 -9.54 -21.52 26.16
C MET A 174 -10.72 -22.36 25.63
N GLY A 175 -10.48 -23.20 24.61
CA GLY A 175 -11.50 -24.07 24.02
C GLY A 175 -12.46 -23.35 23.07
N LYS A 176 -12.16 -22.10 22.69
CA LYS A 176 -12.96 -21.38 21.70
C LYS A 176 -12.67 -21.90 20.30
N ASN A 177 -13.71 -21.89 19.48
CA ASN A 177 -13.60 -22.12 18.05
C ASN A 177 -12.63 -21.10 17.42
N PHE A 178 -11.80 -21.53 16.46
CA PHE A 178 -10.86 -20.67 15.72
C PHE A 178 -11.43 -19.32 15.28
N GLY A 179 -12.62 -19.29 14.66
CA GLY A 179 -13.25 -18.04 14.24
C GLY A 179 -13.65 -17.15 15.41
N GLU A 180 -14.16 -17.75 16.49
CA GLU A 180 -14.55 -17.05 17.71
C GLU A 180 -13.33 -16.49 18.45
N ALA A 181 -12.22 -17.24 18.48
CA ALA A 181 -10.95 -16.80 19.05
C ALA A 181 -10.40 -15.56 18.33
N LEU A 182 -10.44 -15.54 16.99
CA LEU A 182 -10.06 -14.36 16.21
C LEU A 182 -11.00 -13.16 16.44
N ARG A 183 -12.30 -13.42 16.62
CA ARG A 183 -13.27 -12.37 16.94
C ARG A 183 -13.05 -11.77 18.33
N LEU A 184 -12.82 -12.62 19.33
CA LEU A 184 -12.56 -12.21 20.72
C LEU A 184 -11.22 -11.50 20.88
N ALA A 185 -10.25 -11.76 19.97
CA ALA A 185 -8.99 -11.02 19.94
C ALA A 185 -9.18 -9.52 19.67
N GLY A 186 -10.31 -9.08 19.11
CA GLY A 186 -10.66 -7.65 19.02
C GLY A 186 -9.83 -6.81 18.05
N HIS A 187 -8.97 -7.44 17.24
CA HIS A 187 -8.11 -6.75 16.27
C HIS A 187 -8.71 -6.69 14.85
N ASP A 188 -9.93 -7.22 14.66
CA ASP A 188 -10.58 -7.35 13.35
C ASP A 188 -9.67 -8.01 12.28
N PHE A 189 -8.80 -8.92 12.72
CA PHE A 189 -7.82 -9.59 11.89
C PHE A 189 -8.31 -11.02 11.57
N PRO A 190 -8.18 -11.53 10.33
CA PRO A 190 -7.58 -10.92 9.12
C PRO A 190 -8.36 -9.75 8.52
N ASP A 191 -9.68 -9.83 8.62
CA ASP A 191 -10.65 -8.82 8.25
C ASP A 191 -11.97 -9.14 8.97
N LYS A 192 -12.83 -8.15 9.21
CA LYS A 192 -14.14 -8.34 9.86
C LYS A 192 -14.99 -9.41 9.15
N THR A 193 -15.05 -9.35 7.82
CA THR A 193 -15.85 -10.28 7.01
C THR A 193 -15.23 -11.68 6.99
N ALA A 194 -13.90 -11.76 6.92
CA ALA A 194 -13.17 -13.03 7.00
C ALA A 194 -13.39 -13.72 8.34
N VAL A 195 -13.33 -12.99 9.46
CA VAL A 195 -13.59 -13.53 10.80
C VAL A 195 -15.01 -14.06 10.94
N GLN A 196 -16.02 -13.32 10.45
CA GLN A 196 -17.40 -13.78 10.44
C GLN A 196 -17.58 -15.07 9.62
N PHE A 197 -16.96 -15.13 8.44
CA PHE A 197 -16.99 -16.31 7.59
C PHE A 197 -16.37 -17.54 8.27
N LEU A 198 -15.24 -17.36 8.97
CA LEU A 198 -14.59 -18.42 9.75
C LEU A 198 -15.48 -18.91 10.90
N CYS A 199 -16.16 -18.02 11.62
CA CYS A 199 -17.10 -18.40 12.69
C CYS A 199 -18.22 -19.32 12.18
N VAL A 200 -18.78 -19.02 11.00
CA VAL A 200 -19.90 -19.80 10.44
C VAL A 200 -19.43 -21.15 9.90
N LEU A 201 -18.25 -21.22 9.32
CA LEU A 201 -17.74 -22.43 8.67
C LEU A 201 -17.13 -23.44 9.63
N ALA A 202 -16.61 -22.99 10.76
CA ALA A 202 -15.96 -23.88 11.71
C ALA A 202 -16.90 -24.92 12.33
N THR A 203 -18.22 -24.75 12.17
CA THR A 203 -19.25 -25.71 12.58
C THR A 203 -19.62 -26.73 11.48
N ARG A 204 -19.07 -26.62 10.26
CA ARG A 204 -19.43 -27.46 9.10
C ARG A 204 -18.38 -28.52 8.78
N LYS A 205 -18.82 -29.72 8.36
CA LYS A 205 -17.95 -30.74 7.73
C LYS A 205 -17.33 -30.16 6.46
N GLY A 206 -16.00 -30.22 6.32
CA GLY A 206 -15.27 -29.63 5.20
C GLY A 206 -14.71 -28.22 5.43
N PHE A 207 -14.63 -27.78 6.70
CA PHE A 207 -14.05 -26.49 7.11
C PHE A 207 -12.71 -26.18 6.42
N SER A 208 -11.76 -27.11 6.43
CA SER A 208 -10.42 -26.90 5.88
C SER A 208 -10.43 -26.54 4.38
N GLU A 209 -11.25 -27.22 3.58
CA GLU A 209 -11.34 -26.97 2.13
C GLU A 209 -12.08 -25.66 1.85
N ALA A 210 -13.06 -25.31 2.67
CA ALA A 210 -13.78 -24.03 2.58
C ALA A 210 -12.86 -22.84 2.91
N ILE A 211 -12.01 -22.93 3.94
CA ILE A 211 -11.02 -21.91 4.25
C ILE A 211 -10.01 -21.79 3.11
N HIS A 212 -9.52 -22.90 2.56
CA HIS A 212 -8.55 -22.88 1.47
C HIS A 212 -9.08 -22.14 0.23
N ARG A 213 -10.32 -22.45 -0.20
CA ARG A 213 -10.94 -21.71 -1.32
C ARG A 213 -11.19 -20.24 -1.00
N PHE A 214 -11.47 -19.92 0.25
CA PHE A 214 -11.66 -18.55 0.69
C PHE A 214 -10.34 -17.77 0.75
N SER A 215 -9.27 -18.37 1.27
CA SER A 215 -7.96 -17.73 1.39
C SER A 215 -7.37 -17.34 0.04
N ILE A 216 -7.52 -18.21 -0.98
CA ILE A 216 -7.11 -17.90 -2.36
C ILE A 216 -7.91 -16.72 -2.92
N ARG A 217 -9.25 -16.76 -2.82
CA ARG A 217 -10.10 -15.64 -3.31
C ARG A 217 -9.80 -14.34 -2.58
N TRP A 218 -9.58 -14.41 -1.26
CA TRP A 218 -9.27 -13.25 -0.43
C TRP A 218 -7.91 -12.65 -0.79
N LEU A 219 -6.92 -13.50 -1.11
CA LEU A 219 -5.62 -13.05 -1.60
C LEU A 219 -5.74 -12.35 -2.96
N GLU A 220 -6.48 -12.93 -3.89
CA GLU A 220 -6.74 -12.30 -5.20
C GLU A 220 -7.47 -10.96 -5.06
N GLN A 221 -8.44 -10.87 -4.15
CA GLN A 221 -9.16 -9.62 -3.87
C GLN A 221 -8.24 -8.57 -3.24
N SER A 222 -7.42 -8.95 -2.28
CA SER A 222 -6.43 -8.06 -1.66
C SER A 222 -5.43 -7.52 -2.69
N LEU A 223 -4.97 -8.38 -3.61
CA LEU A 223 -4.12 -8.00 -4.73
C LEU A 223 -4.81 -7.02 -5.70
N LYS A 224 -6.10 -7.23 -6.00
CA LYS A 224 -6.88 -6.29 -6.84
C LYS A 224 -7.03 -4.93 -6.17
N ILE A 225 -7.28 -4.89 -4.86
CA ILE A 225 -7.35 -3.64 -4.09
C ILE A 225 -6.02 -2.89 -4.17
N VAL A 226 -4.90 -3.58 -3.93
CA VAL A 226 -3.54 -3.00 -4.07
C VAL A 226 -3.33 -2.43 -5.47
N GLY A 227 -3.66 -3.19 -6.51
CA GLY A 227 -3.52 -2.76 -7.90
C GLY A 227 -4.42 -1.57 -8.26
N GLY A 228 -5.63 -1.51 -7.72
CA GLY A 228 -6.53 -0.36 -7.87
C GLY A 228 -5.96 0.91 -7.25
N TYR A 229 -5.51 0.83 -5.99
CA TYR A 229 -4.85 1.96 -5.32
C TYR A 229 -3.60 2.43 -6.06
N SER A 230 -2.76 1.49 -6.55
CA SER A 230 -1.59 1.81 -7.37
C SER A 230 -1.96 2.65 -8.59
N LYS A 231 -2.96 2.19 -9.36
CA LYS A 231 -3.43 2.89 -10.56
C LYS A 231 -3.99 4.26 -10.22
N SER A 232 -4.78 4.39 -9.16
CA SER A 232 -5.33 5.68 -8.73
C SER A 232 -4.23 6.67 -8.35
N VAL A 233 -3.22 6.24 -7.58
CA VAL A 233 -2.06 7.07 -7.23
C VAL A 233 -1.29 7.48 -8.48
N LEU A 234 -1.07 6.55 -9.42
CA LEU A 234 -0.39 6.83 -10.68
C LEU A 234 -1.14 7.86 -11.52
N THR A 235 -2.45 7.67 -11.73
CA THR A 235 -3.29 8.60 -12.49
C THR A 235 -3.33 9.97 -11.85
N LEU A 236 -3.47 10.05 -10.53
CA LEU A 236 -3.44 11.33 -9.80
C LEU A 236 -2.09 12.04 -9.95
N SER A 237 -0.99 11.29 -9.83
CA SER A 237 0.37 11.82 -10.01
C SER A 237 0.59 12.31 -11.44
N ALA A 238 0.09 11.59 -12.44
CA ALA A 238 0.17 11.98 -13.85
C ALA A 238 -0.65 13.25 -14.14
N ILE A 239 -1.85 13.38 -13.57
CA ILE A 239 -2.67 14.60 -13.68
C ILE A 239 -1.96 15.78 -13.02
N ALA A 240 -1.38 15.60 -11.84
CA ALA A 240 -0.62 16.64 -11.13
C ALA A 240 0.63 17.08 -11.93
N MET A 241 1.35 16.13 -12.54
CA MET A 241 2.47 16.46 -13.41
C MET A 241 2.00 17.21 -14.67
N GLY A 242 0.91 16.75 -15.30
CA GLY A 242 0.33 17.41 -16.47
C GLY A 242 -0.15 18.84 -16.17
N SER A 243 -0.78 19.06 -15.02
CA SER A 243 -1.21 20.40 -14.60
C SER A 243 -0.02 21.31 -14.32
N LEU A 244 1.05 20.79 -13.72
CA LEU A 244 2.31 21.53 -13.56
C LEU A 244 2.92 21.90 -14.91
N MET A 245 2.94 20.98 -15.88
CA MET A 245 3.47 21.27 -17.22
C MET A 245 2.65 22.34 -17.94
N ILE A 246 1.32 22.28 -17.87
CA ILE A 246 0.44 23.32 -18.43
C ILE A 246 0.71 24.67 -17.76
N LEU A 247 0.85 24.68 -16.43
CA LEU A 247 1.16 25.89 -15.68
C LEU A 247 2.48 26.51 -16.14
N VAL A 248 3.53 25.70 -16.32
CA VAL A 248 4.83 26.13 -16.84
C VAL A 248 4.69 26.72 -18.24
N LEU A 249 3.96 26.05 -19.15
CA LEU A 249 3.73 26.54 -20.52
C LEU A 249 3.02 27.91 -20.50
N LEU A 250 1.91 28.03 -19.77
CA LEU A 250 1.19 29.30 -19.64
C LEU A 250 2.07 30.39 -19.02
N GLY A 251 2.93 30.04 -18.06
CA GLY A 251 3.93 30.93 -17.49
C GLY A 251 4.92 31.45 -18.54
N THR A 252 5.43 30.57 -19.41
CA THR A 252 6.34 30.97 -20.50
C THR A 252 5.66 31.83 -21.56
N TYR A 253 4.42 31.52 -21.95
CA TYR A 253 3.68 32.30 -22.95
C TYR A 253 3.31 33.69 -22.43
N GLY A 254 2.86 33.80 -21.18
CA GLY A 254 2.55 35.10 -20.57
C GLY A 254 3.75 36.03 -20.51
N MET A 255 4.98 35.49 -20.41
CA MET A 255 6.18 36.30 -20.54
C MET A 255 6.42 36.79 -21.96
N GLN A 256 6.24 35.93 -22.96
CA GLN A 256 6.48 36.30 -24.35
C GLN A 256 5.57 37.47 -24.72
N GLU A 257 4.28 37.40 -24.39
CA GLU A 257 3.33 38.50 -24.61
C GLU A 257 3.75 39.80 -23.91
N ALA A 258 4.22 39.71 -22.66
CA ALA A 258 4.71 40.87 -21.92
C ALA A 258 5.95 41.51 -22.58
N VAL A 259 6.85 40.70 -23.14
CA VAL A 259 8.04 41.19 -23.86
C VAL A 259 7.65 41.81 -25.21
N THR A 260 6.77 41.18 -25.99
CA THR A 260 6.36 41.72 -27.30
C THR A 260 5.57 43.02 -27.16
N SER A 261 4.72 43.16 -26.13
CA SER A 261 3.96 44.40 -25.91
C SER A 261 4.85 45.60 -25.52
N ASN A 262 5.96 45.37 -24.81
CA ASN A 262 6.94 46.41 -24.46
C ASN A 262 7.82 46.82 -25.65
N ILE A 263 7.95 46.00 -26.70
CA ILE A 263 8.71 46.36 -27.91
C ILE A 263 7.87 47.27 -28.84
N HIS A 264 6.54 47.25 -28.72
CA HIS A 264 5.63 48.08 -29.51
C HIS A 264 5.25 49.42 -28.85
N ARG A 265 5.94 49.83 -27.79
CA ARG A 265 5.70 51.08 -27.05
C ARG A 265 6.96 51.92 -26.99
#